data_AF-A0A1G4TH94-F1
#
_entry.id   AF-A0A1G4TH94-F1
#
_cell.length_a   1.000
_cell.length_b   1.000
_cell.length_c   1.000
_cell.angle_alpha   90.00
_cell.angle_beta   90.00
_cell.angle_gamma   90.00
#
_symmetry.space_group_name_H-M   'P 1'
#
loop_
_entity.id
_entity.type
_entity.pdbx_description
1 polymer ?
#
loop_
_entity_poly.entity_id
_entity_poly.type
_entity_poly.pdbx_seq_one_letter_code
_entity_poly.pdbx_strand_id
1 'polypeptide(L)' 'KGKSALMIFDKHANLKYKFGNRHFWAEGYYVSTVGLNEATIKKYIQEQEKHDIAMDKLSVKEYEDPFKG' A
#
# COMPACT_ATOMS: atom_id res chain seq x y z
N LYS A 1 9.32 4.55 -4.94
CA LYS A 1 8.05 4.46 -4.16
C LYS A 1 7.57 5.82 -3.62
N GLY A 2 8.37 6.55 -2.83
CA GLY A 2 7.90 7.82 -2.21
C GLY A 2 7.53 8.93 -3.21
N LYS A 3 8.42 9.29 -4.14
CA LYS A 3 8.16 10.36 -5.13
C LYS A 3 6.96 10.03 -6.03
N SER A 4 6.81 8.76 -6.45
CA SER A 4 5.67 8.34 -7.25
C SER A 4 4.36 8.36 -6.46
N ALA A 5 4.37 7.98 -5.17
CA ALA A 5 3.18 8.11 -4.32
C ALA A 5 2.72 9.57 -4.19
N LEU A 6 3.65 10.52 -3.97
CA LEU A 6 3.34 11.94 -3.93
C LEU A 6 2.70 12.44 -5.24
N MET A 7 3.29 12.09 -6.39
CA MET A 7 2.75 12.47 -7.70
C MET A 7 1.34 11.91 -7.97
N ILE A 8 1.04 10.70 -7.49
CA ILE A 8 -0.27 10.08 -7.67
C ILE A 8 -1.32 10.77 -6.80
N PHE A 9 -1.00 11.08 -5.54
CA PHE A 9 -1.92 11.81 -4.67
C PHE A 9 -2.15 13.26 -5.11
N ASP A 10 -1.15 13.90 -5.71
CA ASP A 10 -1.26 15.25 -6.27
C ASP A 10 -2.22 15.28 -7.48
N LYS A 11 -2.09 14.29 -8.38
CA LYS A 11 -2.97 14.17 -9.56
C LYS A 11 -4.37 13.65 -9.24
N HIS A 12 -4.50 12.82 -8.21
CA HIS A 12 -5.74 12.14 -7.83
C HIS A 12 -6.04 12.41 -6.36
N ALA A 13 -6.43 13.66 -6.07
CA ALA A 13 -6.67 14.13 -4.71
C ALA A 13 -7.72 13.30 -3.95
N ASN A 14 -8.67 12.67 -4.66
CA ASN A 14 -9.66 11.74 -4.10
C ASN A 14 -9.04 10.44 -3.53
N LEU A 15 -7.90 9.98 -4.05
CA LEU A 15 -7.21 8.80 -3.52
C LEU A 15 -6.57 9.06 -2.16
N LYS A 16 -6.28 10.31 -1.82
CA LYS A 16 -5.75 10.70 -0.50
C LYS A 16 -6.71 10.34 0.64
N TYR A 17 -8.02 10.37 0.38
CA TYR A 17 -9.07 10.04 1.34
C TYR A 17 -9.33 8.54 1.44
N LYS A 18 -9.22 7.81 0.31
CA LYS A 18 -9.37 6.34 0.29
C LYS A 18 -8.21 5.61 0.96
N PHE A 19 -7.01 6.20 0.92
CA PHE A 19 -5.82 5.68 1.59
C PHE A 19 -5.44 6.61 2.74
N GLY A 20 -6.31 6.78 3.75
CA GLY A 20 -6.25 7.84 4.77
C GLY A 20 -4.91 8.07 5.49
N ASN A 21 -3.95 7.14 5.43
CA ASN A 21 -2.56 7.31 5.90
C ASN A 21 -1.53 7.64 4.80
N ARG A 22 -1.97 8.00 3.59
CA ARG A 22 -1.16 8.25 2.38
C ARG A 22 -0.18 7.11 2.02
N HIS A 23 -0.48 5.88 2.43
CA HIS A 23 0.26 4.70 1.98
C HIS A 23 -0.32 4.20 0.66
N PHE A 24 0.36 4.53 -0.43
CA PHE A 24 -0.05 4.09 -1.78
C PHE A 24 0.54 2.73 -2.16
N TRP A 25 1.73 2.42 -1.65
CA TRP A 25 2.45 1.17 -1.94
C TRP A 25 2.48 0.30 -0.69
N ALA A 26 2.44 -1.02 -0.88
CA ALA A 26 2.85 -1.97 0.14
C ALA A 26 4.26 -1.63 0.65
N GLU A 27 4.57 -1.97 1.89
CA GLU A 27 5.89 -1.68 2.49
C GLU A 27 7.01 -2.44 1.74
N GLY A 28 6.81 -3.74 1.54
CA GLY A 28 7.78 -4.62 0.88
C GLY A 28 7.96 -4.37 -0.61
N TYR A 29 9.11 -4.75 -1.16
CA TYR A 29 9.37 -4.81 -2.60
C TYR A 29 10.10 -6.12 -2.96
N TYR A 30 9.90 -6.57 -4.19
CA TYR A 30 10.63 -7.70 -4.78
C TYR A 30 11.58 -7.20 -5.87
N VAL A 31 12.80 -7.74 -5.91
CA VAL A 31 13.82 -7.42 -6.92
C VAL A 31 14.53 -8.71 -7.33
N SER A 32 14.80 -8.86 -8.64
CA SER A 32 15.57 -9.98 -9.19
C SER A 32 16.58 -9.46 -10.19
N THR A 33 17.82 -9.94 -10.11
CA THR A 33 18.93 -9.58 -11.03
C THR A 33 19.05 -10.55 -12.20
N VAL A 34 18.47 -11.74 -12.05
CA VAL A 34 18.33 -12.77 -13.08
C VAL A 34 16.86 -12.92 -13.45
N GLY A 35 16.54 -13.46 -14.62
CA GLY A 35 15.22 -13.44 -15.26
C GLY A 35 14.00 -13.56 -14.33
N LEU A 36 12.89 -12.93 -14.74
CA LEU A 36 11.64 -12.94 -13.99
C LEU A 36 11.09 -14.37 -13.84
N ASN A 37 10.91 -14.82 -12.60
CA ASN A 37 10.20 -16.07 -12.29
C ASN A 37 8.79 -15.73 -11.82
N GLU A 38 7.80 -16.00 -12.68
CA GLU A 38 6.39 -15.72 -12.42
C GLU A 38 5.88 -16.41 -11.13
N ALA A 39 6.30 -17.65 -10.87
CA ALA A 39 5.88 -18.37 -9.67
C ALA A 39 6.37 -17.68 -8.39
N THR A 40 7.60 -17.16 -8.41
CA THR A 40 8.17 -16.41 -7.28
C THR A 40 7.46 -15.08 -7.07
N ILE A 41 7.16 -14.34 -8.14
CA ILE A 41 6.43 -13.06 -8.07
C ILE A 41 5.02 -13.28 -7.52
N LYS A 42 4.32 -14.32 -8.00
CA LYS A 42 2.98 -14.68 -7.52
C LYS A 42 2.98 -15.02 -6.05
N LYS A 43 3.96 -15.84 -5.62
CA LYS A 43 4.13 -16.18 -4.20
C LYS A 43 4.37 -14.94 -3.35
N TYR A 44 5.26 -14.05 -3.80
CA TYR A 44 5.57 -12.80 -3.10
C TYR A 44 4.33 -11.92 -2.92
N ILE A 45 3.53 -11.72 -3.97
CA ILE A 45 2.29 -10.92 -3.90
C ILE A 45 1.32 -11.53 -2.89
N GLN A 46 1.08 -12.85 -2.95
CA GLN A 46 0.15 -13.54 -2.04
C GLN A 46 0.58 -13.46 -0.58
N GLU A 47 1.89 -13.55 -0.30
CA GLU A 47 2.43 -13.45 1.05
C GLU A 47 2.32 -12.01 1.58
N GLN A 48 2.63 -11.02 0.74
CA GLN A 48 2.48 -9.60 1.08
C GLN A 48 1.01 -9.24 1.38
N GLU A 49 0.06 -9.68 0.54
CA GLU A 49 -1.37 -9.44 0.75
C GLU A 49 -1.86 -10.03 2.08
N LYS A 50 -1.45 -11.26 2.42
CA LYS A 50 -1.83 -11.90 3.69
C LYS A 50 -1.28 -11.14 4.88
N HIS A 51 -0.03 -10.67 4.80
CA HIS A 51 0.60 -9.88 5.85
C HIS A 51 -0.12 -8.54 6.04
N ASP A 52 -0.40 -7.84 4.95
CA ASP A 52 -1.06 -6.53 4.98
C ASP A 52 -2.48 -6.65 5.55
N ILE A 53 -3.25 -7.69 5.18
CA ILE A 53 -4.57 -7.98 5.78
C ILE A 53 -4.48 -8.24 7.29
N ALA A 54 -3.46 -8.96 7.74
CA ALA A 54 -3.26 -9.24 9.16
C ALA A 54 -2.93 -7.96 9.93
N MET A 55 -2.06 -7.11 9.38
CA MET A 55 -1.70 -5.82 9.95
C MET A 55 -2.89 -4.86 10.01
N ASP A 56 -3.69 -4.76 8.94
CA ASP A 56 -4.87 -3.90 8.89
C ASP A 56 -5.93 -4.32 9.92
N LYS A 57 -6.13 -5.63 10.12
CA LYS A 57 -7.04 -6.16 11.15
C LYS A 57 -6.58 -5.88 12.58
N LEU A 58 -5.27 -5.75 12.79
CA LEU A 58 -4.69 -5.39 14.09
C LEU A 58 -4.76 -3.86 14.31
N SER A 59 -4.71 -3.07 13.24
CA SER A 59 -4.83 -1.62 13.30
C SER A 59 -6.28 -1.16 13.14
N VAL A 60 -7.11 -1.32 14.18
CA VAL A 60 -8.32 -0.49 14.34
C VAL A 60 -7.85 0.91 14.77
N LYS A 61 -7.20 1.64 13.85
CA LYS A 61 -6.89 3.06 14.06
C LYS A 61 -8.13 3.85 13.65
N GLU A 62 -8.73 4.48 14.65
CA GLU A 62 -9.87 5.40 14.56
C GLU A 62 -9.73 6.33 13.35
N TYR A 63 -10.56 6.09 12.34
CA TYR A 63 -10.78 7.05 11.26
C TYR A 63 -11.87 8.03 11.72
N GLU A 64 -11.56 8.86 12.71
CA GLU A 64 -12.33 10.09 12.88
C GLU A 64 -11.82 11.12 11.89
N ASP A 65 -12.75 11.62 11.07
CA ASP A 65 -12.52 12.73 10.16
C ASP A 65 -12.18 13.98 10.98
N PRO A 66 -10.97 14.57 10.85
CA PRO A 66 -10.56 15.75 11.61
C PRO A 66 -11.34 17.02 11.24
N PHE A 67 -12.27 16.93 10.28
CA PHE A 67 -13.17 18.02 9.86
C PHE A 67 -14.66 17.70 10.09
N LYS A 68 -15.00 16.65 10.86
CA LYS A 68 -16.35 16.52 11.42
C LYS A 68 -16.55 17.59 12.49
N GLY A 69 -17.07 18.74 12.06
CA GLY A 69 -17.73 19.70 12.94
C GLY A 69 -19.05 19.18 13.48
#